data_AF-S2W3K3-F1
#
_entry.id   AF-S2W3K3-F1
#
_cell.length_a   1.000
_cell.length_b   1.000
_cell.length_c   1.000
_cell.angle_alpha   90.00
_cell.angle_beta   90.00
_cell.angle_gamma   90.00
#
_symmetry.space_group_name_H-M   'P 1'
#
loop_
_entity.id
_entity.type
_entity.pdbx_description
1 polymer ?
#
loop_
_entity_poly.entity_id
_entity_poly.type
_entity_poly.pdbx_seq_one_letter_code
_entity_poly.pdbx_strand_id
1 'polypeptide(L)'
;MIKHLNREESTDLPYRVSTADGDVGADNLIEIVAWLFDCPEYVDFNPEQALEKRIECCCILAENAQIDIAGYLELAGAWDYEQEDPDIVELLTRPDRTSVIPLESWEHPVPLVLVQTLYAPHSDVPPVQGNVSWIDPLDDKRMLDSFNELGTLKLAINE
;
A
#
# COMPACT_ATOMS: atom_id res chain seq x y z
N MET A 1 12.50 19.33 0.02
CA MET A 1 13.63 18.80 -0.77
C MET A 1 13.88 17.36 -0.32
N ILE A 2 13.96 16.36 -1.22
CA ILE A 2 14.27 14.97 -0.82
C ILE A 2 15.75 14.82 -0.49
N LYS A 3 16.03 14.24 0.67
CA LYS A 3 17.38 13.86 1.10
C LYS A 3 17.44 12.34 1.27
N HIS A 4 18.26 11.69 0.46
CA HIS A 4 18.62 10.29 0.70
C HIS A 4 19.48 10.19 1.97
N LEU A 5 19.10 9.28 2.86
CA LEU A 5 19.76 9.08 4.14
C LEU A 5 20.55 7.78 4.11
N ASN A 6 21.72 7.76 4.73
CA ASN A 6 22.32 6.49 5.12
C ASN A 6 21.50 5.87 6.27
N ARG A 7 21.47 4.54 6.37
CA ARG A 7 20.59 3.80 7.30
C ARG A 7 20.70 4.22 8.78
N GLU A 8 21.84 4.80 9.17
CA GLU A 8 22.15 5.29 10.52
C GLU A 8 22.24 6.83 10.61
N GLU A 9 21.96 7.54 9.52
CA GLU A 9 22.04 8.99 9.47
C GLU A 9 20.84 9.62 10.20
N SER A 10 21.14 10.42 11.22
CA SER A 10 20.14 11.30 11.84
C SER A 10 19.85 12.48 10.91
N THR A 11 18.57 12.84 10.77
CA THR A 11 18.14 14.00 10.00
C THR A 11 17.20 14.85 10.84
N ASP A 12 17.30 16.18 10.70
CA ASP A 12 16.39 17.15 11.33
C ASP A 12 15.12 17.38 10.48
N LEU A 13 14.97 16.64 9.38
CA LEU A 13 13.80 16.73 8.52
C LEU A 13 12.56 16.15 9.24
N PRO A 14 11.38 16.79 9.08
CA PRO A 14 10.16 16.43 9.81
C PRO A 14 9.60 15.05 9.43
N TYR A 15 9.78 14.63 8.18
CA TYR A 15 9.28 13.35 7.70
C TYR A 15 10.45 12.46 7.26
N ARG A 16 10.42 11.20 7.68
CA ARG A 16 11.33 10.15 7.22
C ARG A 16 10.54 8.91 6.82
N VAL A 17 10.89 8.35 5.66
CA VAL A 17 10.40 7.05 5.22
C VAL A 17 11.58 6.10 5.03
N SER A 18 11.40 4.87 5.50
CA SER A 18 12.30 3.75 5.27
C SER A 18 11.60 2.65 4.49
N THR A 19 12.17 2.24 3.37
CA THR A 19 11.74 1.09 2.56
C THR A 19 12.86 0.04 2.48
N ALA A 20 12.63 -1.06 1.76
CA ALA A 20 13.70 -2.02 1.46
C ALA A 20 14.82 -1.41 0.60
N ASP A 21 14.49 -0.43 -0.23
CA ASP A 21 15.40 0.19 -1.20
C ASP A 21 16.22 1.35 -0.60
N GLY A 22 15.79 1.90 0.54
CA GLY A 22 16.55 2.91 1.26
C GLY A 22 15.73 3.78 2.19
N ASP A 23 16.42 4.76 2.77
CA ASP A 23 15.84 5.74 3.67
C ASP A 23 15.86 7.12 3.01
N VAL A 24 14.74 7.85 3.11
CA VAL A 24 14.62 9.23 2.64
C VAL A 24 14.02 10.11 3.72
N GLY A 25 14.47 11.36 3.77
CA GLY A 25 13.87 12.43 4.57
C GLY A 25 13.35 13.56 3.67
N ALA A 26 12.29 14.23 4.10
CA ALA A 26 11.69 15.36 3.39
C ALA A 26 11.08 16.39 4.33
N ASP A 27 10.85 17.59 3.79
CA ASP A 27 10.21 18.70 4.50
C ASP A 27 8.68 18.54 4.55
N ASN A 28 8.11 17.79 3.62
CA ASN A 28 6.67 17.59 3.46
C ASN A 28 6.36 16.17 2.95
N LEU A 29 5.12 15.73 3.18
CA LEU A 29 4.67 14.40 2.74
C LEU A 29 4.57 14.27 1.22
N ILE A 30 4.20 15.35 0.52
CA ILE A 30 4.03 15.31 -0.95
C ILE A 30 5.33 14.97 -1.67
N GLU A 31 6.49 15.40 -1.15
CA GLU A 31 7.81 15.01 -1.67
C GLU A 31 8.13 13.53 -1.43
N ILE A 32 7.77 13.00 -0.26
CA ILE A 32 7.92 11.56 0.03
C ILE A 32 7.09 10.75 -0.95
N VAL A 33 5.84 11.16 -1.20
CA VAL A 33 4.93 10.50 -2.13
C VAL A 33 5.46 10.60 -3.57
N ALA A 34 5.89 11.78 -4.00
CA ALA A 34 6.50 11.98 -5.32
C ALA A 34 7.71 11.05 -5.54
N TRP A 35 8.56 10.89 -4.52
CA TRP A 35 9.68 9.95 -4.57
C TRP A 35 9.21 8.48 -4.60
N LEU A 36 8.26 8.11 -3.76
CA LEU A 36 7.73 6.73 -3.69
C LEU A 36 7.10 6.30 -5.02
N PHE A 37 6.48 7.24 -5.73
CA PHE A 37 5.83 7.00 -7.02
C PHE A 37 6.79 7.10 -8.22
N ASP A 38 8.06 7.43 -7.97
CA ASP A 38 9.02 7.83 -9.01
C ASP A 38 8.43 8.88 -9.97
N CYS A 39 7.71 9.85 -9.41
CA CYS A 39 6.96 10.87 -10.14
C CYS A 39 7.21 12.26 -9.52
N PRO A 40 8.32 12.93 -9.90
CA PRO A 40 8.65 14.25 -9.38
C PRO A 40 7.56 15.31 -9.63
N GLU A 41 6.82 15.20 -10.74
CA GLU A 41 5.74 16.11 -11.13
C GLU A 41 4.52 16.02 -10.21
N TYR A 42 4.43 15.00 -9.35
CA TYR A 42 3.34 14.82 -8.40
C TYR A 42 3.14 16.06 -7.50
N VAL A 43 4.23 16.77 -7.17
CA VAL A 43 4.17 18.00 -6.37
C VAL A 43 3.38 19.13 -7.02
N ASP A 44 3.24 19.08 -8.35
CA ASP A 44 2.56 20.08 -9.17
C ASP A 44 1.16 19.62 -9.62
N PHE A 45 0.74 18.40 -9.23
CA PHE A 45 -0.57 17.87 -9.59
C PHE A 45 -1.70 18.66 -8.94
N ASN A 46 -2.76 18.88 -9.71
CA ASN A 46 -4.00 19.33 -9.10
C ASN A 46 -4.63 18.20 -8.24
N PRO A 47 -5.61 18.48 -7.37
CA PRO A 47 -6.19 17.47 -6.47
C PRO A 47 -6.74 16.22 -7.17
N GLU A 48 -7.31 16.36 -8.36
CA GLU A 48 -7.86 15.25 -9.14
C GLU A 48 -6.74 14.35 -9.69
N GLN A 49 -5.73 14.96 -10.32
CA GLN A 49 -4.54 14.25 -10.80
C GLN A 49 -3.79 13.54 -9.66
N ALA A 50 -3.66 14.21 -8.52
CA ALA A 50 -3.02 13.64 -7.33
C ALA A 50 -3.78 12.43 -6.78
N LEU A 51 -5.12 12.49 -6.77
CA LEU A 51 -5.95 11.35 -6.36
C LEU A 51 -5.84 10.19 -7.35
N GLU A 52 -5.96 10.46 -8.66
CA GLU A 52 -5.83 9.44 -9.70
C GLU A 52 -4.47 8.72 -9.59
N LYS A 53 -3.39 9.49 -9.41
CA LYS A 53 -2.06 8.92 -9.24
C LYS A 53 -1.90 8.11 -7.97
N ARG A 54 -2.46 8.57 -6.84
CA ARG A 54 -2.47 7.78 -5.59
C ARG A 54 -3.21 6.46 -5.79
N ILE A 55 -4.37 6.46 -6.45
CA ILE A 55 -5.12 5.23 -6.71
C ILE A 55 -4.29 4.27 -7.56
N GLU A 56 -3.74 4.73 -8.68
CA GLU A 56 -2.87 3.92 -9.55
C GLU A 56 -1.73 3.25 -8.77
N CYS A 57 -0.96 4.04 -8.01
CA CYS A 57 0.16 3.54 -7.24
C CYS A 57 -0.26 2.62 -6.09
N CYS A 58 -1.39 2.91 -5.43
CA CYS A 58 -1.93 2.05 -4.39
C CYS A 58 -2.36 0.69 -4.93
N CYS A 59 -2.89 0.60 -6.15
CA CYS A 59 -3.22 -0.68 -6.78
C CYS A 59 -1.95 -1.52 -7.00
N ILE A 60 -0.91 -0.92 -7.58
CA ILE A 60 0.39 -1.61 -7.81
C ILE A 60 1.00 -2.09 -6.48
N LEU A 61 0.96 -1.25 -5.45
CA LEU A 61 1.49 -1.60 -4.13
C LEU A 61 0.63 -2.66 -3.43
N ALA A 62 -0.69 -2.63 -3.59
CA ALA A 62 -1.58 -3.65 -3.07
C ALA A 62 -1.29 -5.03 -3.67
N GLU A 63 -1.00 -5.09 -4.98
CA GLU A 63 -0.60 -6.32 -5.67
C GLU A 63 0.69 -6.88 -5.09
N ASN A 64 1.73 -6.06 -4.98
CA ASN A 64 3.01 -6.50 -4.43
C ASN A 64 2.89 -6.93 -2.96
N ALA A 65 2.21 -6.13 -2.14
CA ALA A 65 1.99 -6.45 -0.73
C ALA A 65 1.20 -7.75 -0.54
N GLN A 66 0.19 -8.00 -1.39
CA GLN A 66 -0.57 -9.24 -1.35
C GLN A 66 0.34 -10.46 -1.59
N ILE A 67 1.20 -10.40 -2.62
CA ILE A 67 2.12 -11.48 -2.98
C ILE A 67 3.12 -11.73 -1.84
N ASP A 68 3.68 -10.66 -1.28
CA ASP A 68 4.65 -10.75 -0.18
C ASP A 68 4.03 -11.36 1.09
N ILE A 69 2.81 -10.93 1.45
CA ILE A 69 2.08 -11.47 2.60
C ILE A 69 1.75 -12.96 2.39
N ALA A 70 1.26 -13.33 1.21
CA ALA A 70 0.94 -14.71 0.87
C ALA A 70 2.19 -15.60 0.95
N GLY A 71 3.29 -15.17 0.33
CA GLY A 71 4.56 -15.88 0.37
C GLY A 71 5.16 -15.98 1.78
N TYR A 72 5.05 -14.94 2.60
CA TYR A 72 5.48 -14.98 3.99
C TYR A 72 4.68 -16.00 4.81
N LEU A 73 3.35 -16.01 4.68
CA LEU A 73 2.49 -16.94 5.40
C LEU A 73 2.68 -18.39 4.95
N GLU A 74 2.95 -18.61 3.67
CA GLU A 74 3.35 -19.91 3.13
C GLU A 74 4.65 -20.40 3.77
N LEU A 75 5.71 -19.58 3.73
CA LEU A 75 7.01 -19.90 4.32
C LEU A 75 6.94 -20.14 5.84
N ALA A 76 6.03 -19.45 6.52
CA ALA A 76 5.77 -19.63 7.94
C ALA A 76 4.95 -20.90 8.27
N GLY A 77 4.42 -21.61 7.26
CA GLY A 77 3.53 -22.75 7.43
C GLY A 77 2.13 -22.39 7.93
N ALA A 78 1.74 -21.11 7.81
CA ALA A 78 0.43 -20.61 8.19
C ALA A 78 -0.61 -20.72 7.07
N TRP A 79 -0.15 -20.95 5.85
CA TRP A 79 -0.96 -21.21 4.66
C TRP A 79 -0.22 -22.22 3.77
N ASP A 80 -0.94 -23.07 3.06
CA ASP A 80 -0.36 -24.05 2.12
C ASP A 80 -1.13 -23.95 0.79
N TYR A 81 -0.49 -23.33 -0.21
CA TYR A 81 -1.13 -23.09 -1.50
C TYR A 81 -1.42 -24.39 -2.26
N GLU A 82 -0.74 -25.51 -1.95
CA GLU A 82 -0.97 -26.79 -2.62
C GLU A 82 -2.26 -27.47 -2.17
N GLN A 83 -2.79 -27.05 -1.01
CA GLN A 83 -4.04 -27.57 -0.43
C GLN A 83 -5.22 -26.62 -0.61
N GLU A 84 -5.00 -25.46 -1.21
CA GLU A 84 -5.99 -24.40 -1.35
C GLU A 84 -6.74 -24.48 -2.69
N ASP A 85 -7.92 -23.84 -2.75
CA ASP A 85 -8.66 -23.67 -3.98
C ASP A 85 -7.82 -22.88 -5.01
N PRO A 86 -7.67 -23.37 -6.26
CA PRO A 86 -6.91 -22.68 -7.30
C PRO A 86 -7.32 -21.22 -7.53
N ASP A 87 -8.62 -20.91 -7.41
CA ASP A 87 -9.12 -19.55 -7.61
C ASP A 87 -8.66 -18.62 -6.46
N ILE A 88 -8.54 -19.16 -5.25
CA ILE A 88 -8.00 -18.43 -4.07
C ILE A 88 -6.49 -18.25 -4.23
N VAL A 89 -5.78 -19.28 -4.68
CA VAL A 89 -4.34 -19.18 -4.97
C VAL A 89 -4.08 -18.12 -6.04
N GLU A 90 -4.87 -18.09 -7.11
CA GLU A 90 -4.77 -17.06 -8.16
C GLU A 90 -5.03 -15.66 -7.58
N LEU A 91 -6.10 -15.50 -6.79
CA LEU A 91 -6.47 -14.23 -6.15
C LEU A 91 -5.36 -13.65 -5.24
N LEU A 92 -4.59 -14.53 -4.59
CA LEU A 92 -3.54 -14.17 -3.64
C LEU A 92 -2.14 -14.06 -4.26
N THR A 93 -1.83 -14.81 -5.32
CA THR A 93 -0.47 -14.88 -5.89
C THR A 93 -0.32 -14.21 -7.25
N ARG A 94 -1.44 -13.93 -7.94
CA ARG A 94 -1.50 -13.15 -9.18
C ARG A 94 -2.59 -12.09 -9.08
N PRO A 95 -2.54 -11.24 -8.05
CA PRO A 95 -3.57 -10.27 -7.79
C PRO A 95 -3.67 -9.25 -8.94
N ASP A 96 -4.89 -8.96 -9.39
CA ASP A 96 -5.24 -7.68 -10.01
C ASP A 96 -5.94 -6.85 -8.93
N ARG A 97 -5.40 -5.66 -8.63
CA ARG A 97 -6.01 -4.70 -7.69
C ARG A 97 -6.45 -3.42 -8.36
N THR A 98 -6.39 -3.36 -9.68
CA THR A 98 -6.97 -2.28 -10.49
C THR A 98 -8.49 -2.43 -10.64
N SER A 99 -9.01 -3.63 -10.38
CA SER A 99 -10.42 -3.99 -10.46
C SER A 99 -11.02 -4.35 -9.09
N VAL A 100 -12.33 -4.15 -8.96
CA VAL A 100 -13.07 -4.59 -7.77
C VAL A 100 -13.13 -6.12 -7.69
N ILE A 101 -12.92 -6.66 -6.49
CA ILE A 101 -13.15 -8.07 -6.19
C ILE A 101 -14.58 -8.22 -5.64
N PRO A 102 -15.48 -8.95 -6.33
CA PRO A 102 -16.91 -9.00 -6.00
C PRO A 102 -17.18 -10.02 -4.88
N LEU A 103 -16.62 -9.76 -3.69
CA LEU A 103 -16.81 -10.57 -2.49
C LEU A 103 -17.60 -9.78 -1.44
N GLU A 104 -18.49 -10.47 -0.72
CA GLU A 104 -19.17 -9.88 0.43
C GLU A 104 -18.30 -9.98 1.71
N SER A 105 -17.57 -11.07 1.86
CA SER A 105 -16.74 -11.34 3.05
C SER A 105 -15.50 -12.16 2.71
N TRP A 106 -14.48 -12.05 3.55
CA TRP A 106 -13.22 -12.74 3.45
C TRP A 106 -12.73 -13.19 4.83
N GLU A 107 -12.82 -14.49 5.10
CA GLU A 107 -12.46 -15.10 6.39
C GLU A 107 -11.19 -15.98 6.28
N HIS A 108 -10.46 -15.86 5.18
CA HIS A 108 -9.26 -16.65 4.92
C HIS A 108 -8.08 -16.18 5.80
N PRO A 109 -7.15 -17.07 6.20
CA PRO A 109 -6.01 -16.71 7.04
C PRO A 109 -5.07 -15.66 6.43
N VAL A 110 -4.88 -15.71 5.11
CA VAL A 110 -4.15 -14.68 4.36
C VAL A 110 -5.08 -13.48 4.15
N PRO A 111 -4.74 -12.26 4.63
CA PRO A 111 -5.59 -11.10 4.44
C PRO A 111 -5.64 -10.68 2.97
N LEU A 112 -6.79 -10.15 2.54
CA LEU A 112 -6.86 -9.45 1.25
C LEU A 112 -6.34 -8.03 1.41
N VAL A 113 -5.43 -7.62 0.52
CA VAL A 113 -4.98 -6.23 0.44
C VAL A 113 -5.79 -5.53 -0.64
N LEU A 114 -6.60 -4.54 -0.26
CA LEU A 114 -7.55 -3.86 -1.16
C LEU A 114 -7.40 -2.33 -1.08
N VAL A 115 -7.75 -1.65 -2.17
CA VAL A 115 -7.75 -0.18 -2.25
C VAL A 115 -9.14 0.38 -1.97
N GLN A 116 -9.24 1.23 -0.95
CA GLN A 116 -10.53 1.66 -0.37
C GLN A 116 -11.42 2.42 -1.36
N THR A 117 -10.84 3.24 -2.24
CA THR A 117 -11.61 4.05 -3.20
C THR A 117 -12.28 3.25 -4.31
N LEU A 118 -11.96 1.97 -4.46
CA LEU A 118 -12.68 1.08 -5.38
C LEU A 118 -14.02 0.60 -4.81
N TYR A 119 -14.30 0.86 -3.53
CA TYR A 119 -15.48 0.41 -2.80
C TYR A 119 -16.28 1.58 -2.23
N ALA A 120 -17.50 1.30 -1.75
CA ALA A 120 -18.35 2.26 -1.09
C ALA A 120 -17.65 2.85 0.16
N PRO A 121 -17.80 4.16 0.44
CA PRO A 121 -18.74 5.09 -0.19
C PRO A 121 -18.24 5.76 -1.49
N HIS A 122 -17.09 5.37 -2.02
CA HIS A 122 -16.47 5.98 -3.20
C HIS A 122 -16.91 5.35 -4.53
N SER A 123 -17.50 4.15 -4.46
CA SER A 123 -18.13 3.45 -5.57
C SER A 123 -19.47 2.82 -5.15
N ASP A 124 -20.17 2.21 -6.09
CA ASP A 124 -21.41 1.45 -5.84
C ASP A 124 -21.17 0.03 -5.29
N VAL A 125 -19.90 -0.39 -5.16
CA VAL A 125 -19.54 -1.75 -4.74
C VAL A 125 -19.39 -1.80 -3.22
N PRO A 126 -20.16 -2.63 -2.49
CA PRO A 126 -20.02 -2.74 -1.04
C PRO A 126 -18.63 -3.20 -0.62
N PRO A 127 -18.06 -2.67 0.49
CA PRO A 127 -16.75 -3.09 0.98
C PRO A 127 -16.77 -4.56 1.44
N VAL A 128 -15.72 -5.30 1.09
CA VAL A 128 -15.50 -6.67 1.56
C VAL A 128 -15.33 -6.67 3.08
N GLN A 129 -16.07 -7.51 3.79
CA GLN A 129 -15.96 -7.66 5.25
C GLN A 129 -14.90 -8.71 5.63
N GLY A 130 -14.42 -8.70 6.88
CA GLY A 130 -13.53 -9.73 7.42
C GLY A 130 -12.05 -9.35 7.41
N ASN A 131 -11.18 -10.32 7.11
CA ASN A 131 -9.72 -10.21 7.15
C ASN A 131 -9.16 -9.43 5.94
N VAL A 132 -9.41 -8.12 5.92
CA VAL A 132 -9.02 -7.23 4.83
C VAL A 132 -8.11 -6.12 5.36
N SER A 133 -6.96 -5.96 4.70
CA SER A 133 -6.07 -4.81 4.91
C SER A 133 -6.35 -3.76 3.84
N TRP A 134 -6.82 -2.59 4.28
CA TRP A 134 -7.22 -1.51 3.39
C TRP A 134 -6.09 -0.50 3.17
N ILE A 135 -5.95 -0.04 1.93
CA ILE A 135 -5.11 1.11 1.56
C ILE A 135 -6.03 2.29 1.24
N ASP A 136 -5.86 3.40 1.96
CA ASP A 136 -6.64 4.64 1.77
C ASP A 136 -5.85 5.68 0.92
N PRO A 137 -6.16 5.87 -0.38
CA PRO A 137 -5.49 6.82 -1.25
C PRO A 137 -6.07 8.25 -1.20
N LEU A 138 -7.00 8.56 -0.28
CA LEU A 138 -7.70 9.86 -0.28
C LEU A 138 -6.78 11.06 -0.05
N ASP A 139 -5.75 10.88 0.77
CA ASP A 139 -4.69 11.87 0.98
C ASP A 139 -3.34 11.19 1.28
N ASP A 140 -2.26 11.95 1.09
CA ASP A 140 -0.88 11.46 1.21
C ASP A 140 -0.60 10.84 2.58
N LYS A 141 -1.15 11.42 3.65
CA LYS A 141 -0.91 10.93 5.00
C LYS A 141 -1.60 9.58 5.22
N ARG A 142 -2.89 9.47 4.90
CA ARG A 142 -3.65 8.23 5.09
C ARG A 142 -3.07 7.08 4.29
N MET A 143 -2.61 7.37 3.08
CA MET A 143 -1.95 6.39 2.23
C MET A 143 -0.65 5.88 2.86
N LEU A 144 0.22 6.81 3.30
CA LEU A 144 1.48 6.43 3.94
C LEU A 144 1.27 5.71 5.28
N ASP A 145 0.26 6.10 6.06
CA ASP A 145 -0.14 5.40 7.28
C ASP A 145 -0.58 3.96 6.95
N SER A 146 -1.40 3.77 5.91
CA SER A 146 -1.84 2.44 5.45
C SER A 146 -0.65 1.55 5.05
N PHE A 147 0.34 2.10 4.35
CA PHE A 147 1.56 1.38 3.99
C PHE A 147 2.41 1.03 5.21
N ASN A 148 2.49 1.93 6.18
CA ASN A 148 3.17 1.67 7.44
C ASN A 148 2.50 0.55 8.25
N GLU A 149 1.17 0.51 8.29
CA GLU A 149 0.39 -0.56 8.94
C GLU A 149 0.56 -1.92 8.25
N LEU A 150 0.64 -1.93 6.91
CA LEU A 150 0.99 -3.12 6.12
C LEU A 150 2.44 -3.58 6.29
N GLY A 151 3.30 -2.73 6.84
CA GLY A 151 4.73 -3.00 7.01
C GLY A 151 5.54 -2.90 5.71
N THR A 152 4.98 -2.33 4.64
CA THR A 152 5.68 -2.13 3.35
C THR A 152 6.69 -0.99 3.42
N LEU A 153 6.46 -0.02 4.30
CA LEU A 153 7.41 1.03 4.65
C LEU A 153 7.35 1.35 6.15
N LYS A 154 8.28 2.16 6.63
CA LYS A 154 8.21 2.77 7.96
C LYS A 154 8.16 4.27 7.85
N LEU A 155 7.09 4.89 8.35
CA LEU A 155 6.95 6.34 8.44
C LEU A 155 7.34 6.80 9.85
N ALA A 156 8.27 7.74 9.93
CA ALA A 156 8.63 8.43 11.17
C ALA A 156 8.40 9.93 11.02
N ILE A 157 7.81 10.53 12.06
CA ILE A 157 7.55 11.96 12.16
C ILE A 157 8.39 12.50 13.32
N ASN A 158 9.27 13.45 13.04
CA ASN A 158 10.06 14.14 14.05
C ASN A 158 9.28 15.37 14.54
N GLU A 159 9.04 15.45 15.85
CA GLU A 159 8.43 16.61 16.52
C GLU A 159 9.43 17.74 16.80
#